data_AF-A0A946B5P0-F1
#
_entry.id   AF-A0A946B5P0-F1
#
_cell.length_a   1.000
_cell.length_b   1.000
_cell.length_c   1.000
_cell.angle_alpha   90.00
_cell.angle_beta   90.00
_cell.angle_gamma   90.00
#
_symmetry.space_group_name_H-M   'P 1'
#
loop_
_entity.id
_entity.type
_entity.pdbx_description
1 polymer ?
#
loop_
_entity_poly.entity_id
_entity_poly.type
_entity_poly.pdbx_seq_one_letter_code
_entity_poly.pdbx_strand_id
1 'polypeptide(L)'
;MTAYICQTCGVSYPDAPAPPAECPICEDERQFVPASGQTWTTHPTLLDGHAIEWTEISTGLHALKVEPNFAIAQRAFLLETPAGVILWDCLPILDEATAERIEAMGGLAAIALSHPHYYGIMHGWAERFSAPVYVNAADATWVQVPSPWLKFWHGDLERLADDVLLIRCGGHFAGGTVLHWDNGKGVLLTGDIIQVVPDAKHVSFMRSYPNLIPLDESSVTAIAGAVAPFEFDAIHGAFVGRTIERDGNAALERSAARYIRAINTPPQN
;
A
#
# COMPACT_ATOMS: atom_id res chain seq x y z
N MET A 1 -4.54 28.23 -4.41
CA MET A 1 -5.40 27.03 -4.30
C MET A 1 -4.62 26.03 -3.47
N THR A 2 -5.32 25.13 -2.79
CA THR A 2 -4.71 24.27 -1.76
C THR A 2 -5.20 22.83 -1.94
N ALA A 3 -4.27 21.89 -2.07
CA ALA A 3 -4.55 20.47 -2.00
C ALA A 3 -4.76 20.07 -0.53
N TYR A 4 -5.95 19.54 -0.25
CA TYR A 4 -6.30 19.08 1.10
C TYR A 4 -6.01 17.60 1.25
N ILE A 5 -5.58 17.21 2.45
CA ILE A 5 -5.30 15.83 2.84
C ILE A 5 -6.28 15.43 3.93
N CYS A 6 -6.95 14.30 3.73
CA CYS A 6 -7.82 13.72 4.74
C CYS A 6 -6.98 13.29 5.96
N GLN A 7 -7.31 13.77 7.16
CA GLN A 7 -6.53 13.42 8.37
C GLN A 7 -6.67 11.95 8.77
N THR A 8 -7.72 11.26 8.32
CA THR A 8 -8.01 9.86 8.67
C THR A 8 -7.23 8.88 7.78
N CYS A 9 -7.37 9.00 6.45
CA CYS A 9 -6.71 8.07 5.51
C CYS A 9 -5.41 8.62 4.91
N GLY A 10 -5.14 9.92 5.02
CA GLY A 10 -3.95 10.55 4.45
C GLY A 10 -3.98 10.75 2.93
N VAL A 11 -5.09 10.44 2.26
CA VAL A 11 -5.23 10.66 0.82
C VAL A 11 -5.50 12.14 0.53
N SER A 12 -4.83 12.63 -0.50
CA SER A 12 -4.96 14.00 -1.00
C SER A 12 -6.07 14.17 -2.03
N TYR A 13 -6.54 15.41 -2.15
CA TYR A 13 -7.63 15.83 -3.02
C TYR A 13 -7.19 17.01 -3.90
N PRO A 14 -7.89 17.25 -5.03
CA PRO A 14 -7.54 18.33 -5.93
C PRO A 14 -7.52 19.70 -5.25
N ASP A 15 -6.72 20.59 -5.83
CA ASP A 15 -6.64 21.99 -5.43
C ASP A 15 -8.03 22.65 -5.40
N ALA A 16 -8.39 23.19 -4.23
CA ALA A 16 -9.68 23.83 -4.01
C ALA A 16 -9.55 25.05 -3.08
N PRO A 17 -10.53 25.98 -3.06
CA PRO A 17 -10.56 27.09 -2.12
C PRO A 17 -11.03 26.67 -0.70
N ALA A 18 -11.63 25.49 -0.58
CA ALA A 18 -12.13 24.92 0.67
C ALA A 18 -11.96 23.39 0.64
N PRO A 19 -11.84 22.72 1.80
CA PRO A 19 -11.72 21.28 1.85
C PRO A 19 -12.97 20.59 1.27
N PRO A 20 -12.84 19.34 0.76
CA PRO A 20 -13.98 18.54 0.34
C PRO A 20 -15.00 18.37 1.47
N ALA A 21 -16.28 18.24 1.11
CA ALA A 21 -17.35 18.01 2.08
C ALA A 21 -17.19 16.64 2.78
N GLU A 22 -16.73 15.64 2.03
CA GLU A 22 -16.57 14.26 2.45
C GLU A 22 -15.32 13.65 1.82
N CYS A 23 -14.87 12.54 2.39
CA CYS A 23 -13.77 11.75 1.88
C CYS A 23 -14.34 10.42 1.38
N PRO A 24 -14.57 10.22 0.06
CA PRO A 24 -15.20 9.01 -0.47
C PRO A 24 -14.50 7.71 -0.06
N ILE A 25 -13.18 7.78 0.16
CA ILE A 25 -12.39 6.67 0.67
C ILE A 25 -12.72 6.34 2.14
N CYS A 26 -13.01 7.34 2.98
CA CYS A 26 -13.38 7.15 4.38
C CYS A 26 -14.88 6.85 4.57
N GLU A 27 -15.73 7.25 3.62
CA GLU A 27 -17.16 6.91 3.63
C GLU A 27 -17.44 5.47 3.21
N ASP A 28 -16.50 4.84 2.49
CA ASP A 28 -16.57 3.43 2.17
C ASP A 28 -16.38 2.56 3.44
N GLU A 29 -17.13 1.46 3.53
CA GLU A 29 -17.11 0.53 4.67
C GLU A 29 -15.75 -0.13 4.96
N ARG A 30 -14.80 0.00 4.03
CA ARG A 30 -13.43 -0.51 4.16
C ARG A 30 -12.53 0.45 4.95
N GLN A 31 -13.05 1.63 5.26
CA GLN A 31 -12.50 2.62 6.19
C GLN A 31 -13.64 3.15 7.09
N PHE A 32 -13.48 4.32 7.68
CA PHE A 32 -14.50 4.94 8.52
C PHE A 32 -14.32 6.46 8.52
N VAL A 33 -15.43 7.17 8.74
CA VAL A 33 -15.41 8.56 9.17
C VAL A 33 -15.30 8.59 10.70
N PRO A 34 -14.33 9.32 11.29
CA PRO A 34 -14.22 9.43 12.74
C PRO A 34 -15.53 9.93 13.37
N ALA A 35 -15.83 9.50 14.60
CA ALA A 35 -17.04 9.94 15.32
C ALA A 35 -17.06 11.48 15.56
N SER A 36 -15.91 12.13 15.57
CA SER A 36 -15.75 13.58 15.63
C SER A 36 -16.05 14.30 14.30
N GLY A 37 -16.30 13.56 13.22
CA GLY A 37 -16.43 14.06 11.86
C GLY A 37 -15.13 14.03 11.06
N GLN A 38 -15.26 14.29 9.76
CA GLN A 38 -14.13 14.36 8.82
C GLN A 38 -13.35 15.66 9.00
N THR A 39 -12.03 15.55 9.16
CA THR A 39 -11.11 16.69 9.23
C THR A 39 -10.06 16.64 8.13
N TRP A 40 -9.49 17.81 7.84
CA TRP A 40 -8.59 18.05 6.71
C TRP A 40 -7.34 18.79 7.17
N THR A 41 -6.22 18.54 6.49
CA THR A 41 -4.96 19.25 6.66
C THR A 41 -4.36 19.56 5.30
N THR A 42 -3.15 20.11 5.26
CA THR A 42 -2.40 20.40 4.03
C THR A 42 -0.99 19.86 4.15
N HIS A 43 -0.33 19.64 3.01
CA HIS A 43 1.05 19.18 2.99
C HIS A 43 2.01 20.13 3.74
N PRO A 44 1.99 21.47 3.54
CA PRO A 44 2.81 22.39 4.33
C PRO A 44 2.57 22.29 5.85
N THR A 45 1.30 22.20 6.26
CA THR A 45 0.94 22.05 7.69
C THR A 45 1.47 20.73 8.29
N LEU A 46 1.51 19.65 7.51
CA LEU A 46 2.09 18.40 7.99
C LEU A 46 3.61 18.52 8.16
N LEU A 47 4.30 19.17 7.23
CA LEU A 47 5.76 19.38 7.27
C LEU A 47 6.23 20.25 8.44
N ASP A 48 5.35 21.03 9.09
CA ASP A 48 5.69 21.80 10.29
C ASP A 48 6.05 20.91 11.50
N GLY A 49 5.65 19.64 11.49
CA GLY A 49 5.85 18.72 12.62
C GLY A 49 6.06 17.25 12.26
N HIS A 50 6.12 16.90 10.98
CA HIS A 50 6.31 15.54 10.51
C HIS A 50 7.46 15.47 9.50
N ALA A 51 8.20 14.36 9.53
CA ALA A 51 9.22 14.02 8.56
C ALA A 51 9.14 12.54 8.19
N ILE A 52 9.83 12.14 7.13
CA ILE A 52 9.94 10.74 6.72
C ILE A 52 11.18 10.12 7.35
N GLU A 53 10.96 9.12 8.20
CA GLU A 53 12.00 8.23 8.70
C GLU A 53 12.27 7.11 7.70
N TRP A 54 13.55 6.80 7.50
CA TRP A 54 14.01 5.71 6.66
C TRP A 54 14.55 4.57 7.51
N THR A 55 14.16 3.34 7.19
CA THR A 55 14.72 2.12 7.79
C THR A 55 15.22 1.20 6.67
N GLU A 56 16.50 0.82 6.71
CA GLU A 56 17.02 -0.24 5.84
C GLU A 56 16.46 -1.59 6.32
N ILE A 57 15.73 -2.29 5.45
CA ILE A 57 15.12 -3.59 5.73
C ILE A 57 16.07 -4.71 5.29
N SER A 58 16.62 -4.55 4.10
CA SER A 58 17.66 -5.40 3.52
C SER A 58 18.40 -4.61 2.44
N THR A 59 19.45 -5.18 1.86
CA THR A 59 20.15 -4.58 0.73
C THR A 59 19.17 -4.22 -0.40
N GLY A 60 19.12 -2.94 -0.75
CA GLY A 60 18.25 -2.40 -1.79
C GLY A 60 16.76 -2.29 -1.40
N LEU A 61 16.39 -2.50 -0.14
CA LEU A 61 15.01 -2.32 0.35
C LEU A 61 14.97 -1.38 1.55
N HIS A 62 14.32 -0.24 1.37
CA HIS A 62 14.13 0.75 2.43
C HIS A 62 12.65 0.92 2.74
N ALA A 63 12.27 0.90 4.02
CA ALA A 63 10.95 1.34 4.46
C ALA A 63 10.97 2.84 4.75
N LEU A 64 9.94 3.54 4.30
CA LEU A 64 9.69 4.96 4.57
C LEU A 64 8.45 5.10 5.43
N LYS A 65 8.53 5.89 6.50
CA LYS A 65 7.39 6.11 7.40
C LYS A 65 7.34 7.55 7.88
N VAL A 66 6.13 8.10 8.00
CA VAL A 66 5.93 9.42 8.58
C VAL A 66 6.09 9.36 10.10
N GLU A 67 6.90 10.26 10.65
CA GLU A 67 7.11 10.45 12.09
C GLU A 67 6.87 11.91 12.51
N PRO A 68 6.04 12.17 13.54
CA PRO A 68 5.20 11.20 14.27
C PRO A 68 4.16 10.49 13.37
N ASN A 69 3.52 9.43 13.86
CA ASN A 69 2.46 8.75 13.11
C ASN A 69 1.36 9.71 12.66
N PHE A 70 0.99 9.61 11.38
CA PHE A 70 -0.14 10.34 10.79
C PHE A 70 -1.07 9.39 10.03
N ALA A 71 -2.37 9.72 10.00
CA ALA A 71 -3.41 8.94 9.35
C ALA A 71 -3.37 7.45 9.77
N ILE A 72 -3.30 6.53 8.81
CA ILE A 72 -3.27 5.09 9.08
C ILE A 72 -1.90 4.58 9.56
N ALA A 73 -0.90 5.46 9.69
CA ALA A 73 0.46 5.12 10.11
C ALA A 73 1.14 4.04 9.25
N GLN A 74 0.86 4.06 7.94
CA GLN A 74 1.48 3.17 6.98
C GLN A 74 2.97 3.45 6.79
N ARG A 75 3.68 2.46 6.26
CA ARG A 75 4.99 2.63 5.63
C ARG A 75 4.90 2.33 4.13
N ALA A 76 5.65 3.07 3.35
CA ALA A 76 5.94 2.77 1.94
C ALA A 76 7.31 2.07 1.84
N PHE A 77 7.63 1.51 0.68
CA PHE A 77 8.94 0.88 0.45
C PHE A 77 9.60 1.43 -0.82
N LEU A 78 10.92 1.66 -0.76
CA LEU A 78 11.75 1.89 -1.94
C LEU A 78 12.55 0.63 -2.24
N LEU A 79 12.46 0.18 -3.49
CA LEU A 79 13.21 -0.95 -4.04
C LEU A 79 14.26 -0.41 -5.00
N GLU A 80 15.51 -0.73 -4.76
CA GLU A 80 16.62 -0.44 -5.68
C GLU A 80 16.81 -1.62 -6.62
N THR A 81 16.42 -1.45 -7.88
CA THR A 81 16.55 -2.47 -8.92
C THR A 81 17.56 -2.04 -9.99
N PRO A 82 18.07 -2.97 -10.82
CA PRO A 82 18.87 -2.59 -11.99
C PRO A 82 18.15 -1.65 -12.97
N ALA A 83 16.81 -1.64 -12.98
CA ALA A 83 15.99 -0.77 -13.83
C ALA A 83 15.72 0.62 -13.20
N GLY A 84 16.16 0.86 -11.96
CA GLY A 84 15.95 2.10 -11.20
C GLY A 84 15.20 1.88 -9.89
N VAL A 85 14.92 2.98 -9.20
CA VAL A 85 14.25 2.94 -7.89
C VAL A 85 12.73 2.90 -8.08
N ILE A 86 12.06 1.94 -7.44
CA ILE A 86 10.61 1.79 -7.47
C ILE A 86 10.06 2.12 -6.07
N LEU A 87 9.03 2.96 -6.01
CA LEU A 87 8.27 3.21 -4.79
C LEU A 87 7.03 2.33 -4.75
N TRP A 88 6.87 1.54 -3.69
CA TRP A 88 5.70 0.74 -3.39
C TRP A 88 4.86 1.39 -2.28
N ASP A 89 3.58 1.64 -2.57
CA ASP A 89 2.66 2.50 -1.82
C ASP A 89 3.18 3.95 -1.68
N CYS A 90 2.32 4.89 -1.27
CA CYS A 90 2.72 6.30 -1.19
C CYS A 90 2.37 6.92 0.16
N LEU A 91 3.27 7.80 0.63
CA LEU A 91 3.10 8.52 1.88
C LEU A 91 2.27 9.79 1.68
N PRO A 92 1.60 10.28 2.74
CA PRO A 92 0.80 11.51 2.70
C PRO A 92 1.65 12.79 2.76
N ILE A 93 2.98 12.65 2.81
CA ILE A 93 3.94 13.76 2.72
C ILE A 93 5.12 13.38 1.82
N LEU A 94 5.90 14.39 1.45
CA LEU A 94 7.22 14.30 0.85
C LEU A 94 8.01 15.50 1.38
N ASP A 95 8.99 15.25 2.25
CA ASP A 95 9.91 16.29 2.70
C ASP A 95 11.10 16.43 1.74
N GLU A 96 11.76 17.60 1.77
CA GLU A 96 12.84 17.91 0.83
C GLU A 96 14.05 17.00 1.04
N ALA A 97 14.38 16.61 2.28
CA ALA A 97 15.51 15.73 2.56
C ALA A 97 15.33 14.33 1.93
N THR A 98 14.12 13.80 1.97
CA THR A 98 13.73 12.54 1.30
C THR A 98 13.73 12.70 -0.21
N ALA A 99 13.23 13.84 -0.73
CA ALA A 99 13.23 14.12 -2.15
C ALA A 99 14.66 14.18 -2.72
N GLU A 100 15.53 14.95 -2.10
CA GLU A 100 16.94 15.08 -2.48
C GLU A 100 17.68 13.73 -2.39
N ARG A 101 17.39 12.92 -1.35
CA ARG A 101 17.97 11.58 -1.21
C ARG A 101 17.57 10.67 -2.38
N ILE A 102 16.30 10.67 -2.77
CA ILE A 102 15.81 9.87 -3.89
C ILE A 102 16.37 10.38 -5.23
N GLU A 103 16.47 11.70 -5.41
CA GLU A 103 17.11 12.29 -6.60
C GLU A 103 18.58 11.92 -6.72
N ALA A 104 19.31 11.87 -5.61
CA ALA A 104 20.69 11.39 -5.57
C ALA A 104 20.82 9.89 -5.94
N MET A 105 19.74 9.12 -5.79
CA MET A 105 19.65 7.72 -6.25
C MET A 105 19.25 7.59 -7.73
N GLY A 106 19.04 8.71 -8.44
CA GLY A 106 18.61 8.74 -9.84
C GLY A 106 17.11 8.98 -10.04
N GLY A 107 16.37 9.33 -8.98
CA GLY A 107 14.92 9.54 -9.03
C GLY A 107 14.11 8.24 -8.97
N LEU A 108 12.81 8.32 -9.26
CA LEU A 108 11.91 7.15 -9.28
C LEU A 108 11.65 6.72 -10.73
N ALA A 109 11.86 5.43 -11.01
CA ALA A 109 11.48 4.81 -12.27
C ALA A 109 9.97 4.51 -12.31
N ALA A 110 9.37 4.19 -11.16
CA ALA A 110 7.95 3.93 -11.03
C ALA A 110 7.46 4.15 -9.59
N ILE A 111 6.19 4.50 -9.46
CA ILE A 111 5.41 4.44 -8.22
C ILE A 111 4.31 3.40 -8.46
N ALA A 112 4.15 2.42 -7.59
CA ALA A 112 3.09 1.43 -7.69
C ALA A 112 2.30 1.36 -6.38
N LEU A 113 0.98 1.27 -6.49
CA LEU A 113 0.08 1.42 -5.34
C LEU A 113 -0.74 0.14 -5.14
N SER A 114 -0.83 -0.30 -3.89
CA SER A 114 -1.59 -1.50 -3.53
C SER A 114 -3.10 -1.31 -3.75
N HIS A 115 -3.68 -0.25 -3.16
CA HIS A 115 -5.11 0.07 -3.20
C HIS A 115 -5.39 1.47 -2.59
N PRO A 116 -6.63 1.99 -2.62
CA PRO A 116 -6.95 3.40 -2.35
C PRO A 116 -6.48 4.01 -1.03
N HIS A 117 -6.39 3.24 0.06
CA HIS A 117 -5.91 3.77 1.35
C HIS A 117 -4.43 4.20 1.32
N TYR A 118 -3.68 3.73 0.33
CA TYR A 118 -2.23 3.93 0.23
C TYR A 118 -1.84 4.91 -0.89
N TYR A 119 -2.82 5.65 -1.44
CA TYR A 119 -2.56 6.63 -2.50
C TYR A 119 -1.86 7.90 -2.00
N GLY A 120 -2.00 8.24 -0.71
CA GLY A 120 -1.29 9.37 -0.09
C GLY A 120 -1.34 10.66 -0.91
N ILE A 121 -0.16 11.25 -1.15
CA ILE A 121 0.03 12.36 -2.08
C ILE A 121 0.71 11.91 -3.39
N MET A 122 0.29 10.78 -3.96
CA MET A 122 0.91 10.17 -5.17
C MET A 122 1.14 11.15 -6.33
N HIS A 123 0.26 12.14 -6.52
CA HIS A 123 0.41 13.15 -7.56
C HIS A 123 1.64 14.04 -7.32
N GLY A 124 1.88 14.48 -6.08
CA GLY A 124 3.02 15.31 -5.71
C GLY A 124 4.34 14.57 -5.82
N TRP A 125 4.37 13.28 -5.46
CA TRP A 125 5.54 12.43 -5.71
C TRP A 125 5.79 12.27 -7.21
N ALA A 126 4.76 11.94 -7.98
CA ALA A 126 4.88 11.76 -9.43
C ALA A 126 5.38 13.02 -10.14
N GLU A 127 4.89 14.19 -9.75
CA GLU A 127 5.34 15.48 -10.28
C GLU A 127 6.78 15.79 -9.91
N ARG A 128 7.18 15.57 -8.65
CA ARG A 128 8.57 15.81 -8.21
C ARG A 128 9.56 14.95 -8.97
N PHE A 129 9.26 13.66 -9.15
CA PHE A 129 10.20 12.70 -9.74
C PHE A 129 9.98 12.45 -11.24
N SER A 130 8.96 13.05 -11.85
CA SER A 130 8.54 12.76 -13.23
C SER A 130 8.31 11.25 -13.47
N ALA A 131 7.69 10.59 -12.48
CA ALA A 131 7.60 9.13 -12.41
C ALA A 131 6.17 8.64 -12.68
N PRO A 132 5.97 7.58 -13.49
CA PRO A 132 4.65 6.99 -13.70
C PRO A 132 4.09 6.36 -12.43
N VAL A 133 2.78 6.52 -12.20
CA VAL A 133 2.05 5.95 -11.07
C VAL A 133 1.15 4.82 -11.55
N TYR A 134 1.45 3.59 -11.17
CA TYR A 134 0.70 2.39 -11.55
C TYR A 134 -0.42 2.11 -10.55
N VAL A 135 -1.65 2.12 -11.07
CA VAL A 135 -2.87 1.76 -10.34
C VAL A 135 -3.63 0.73 -11.16
N ASN A 136 -4.13 -0.32 -10.54
CA ASN A 136 -4.95 -1.28 -11.27
C ASN A 136 -6.24 -0.60 -11.75
N ALA A 137 -6.63 -0.82 -13.00
CA ALA A 137 -7.78 -0.16 -13.61
C ALA A 137 -9.11 -0.46 -12.89
N ALA A 138 -9.22 -1.57 -12.17
CA ALA A 138 -10.39 -1.89 -11.37
C ALA A 138 -10.60 -0.93 -10.19
N ASP A 139 -9.55 -0.19 -9.78
CA ASP A 139 -9.62 0.82 -8.73
C ASP A 139 -9.60 2.26 -9.27
N ALA A 140 -9.68 2.46 -10.59
CA ALA A 140 -9.57 3.78 -11.22
C ALA A 140 -10.56 4.82 -10.67
N THR A 141 -11.76 4.39 -10.27
CA THR A 141 -12.79 5.25 -9.67
C THR A 141 -12.42 5.82 -8.30
N TRP A 142 -11.44 5.23 -7.61
CA TRP A 142 -10.99 5.68 -6.30
C TRP A 142 -9.90 6.75 -6.36
N VAL A 143 -9.37 7.03 -7.54
CA VAL A 143 -8.38 8.08 -7.74
C VAL A 143 -9.03 9.45 -7.56
N GLN A 144 -8.61 10.17 -6.52
CA GLN A 144 -9.16 11.49 -6.18
C GLN A 144 -8.52 12.63 -6.98
N VAL A 145 -7.23 12.51 -7.32
CA VAL A 145 -6.47 13.53 -8.06
C VAL A 145 -6.08 12.98 -9.42
N PRO A 146 -6.68 13.47 -10.51
CA PRO A 146 -6.22 13.17 -11.86
C PRO A 146 -4.77 13.63 -12.05
N SER A 147 -3.98 12.86 -12.79
CA SER A 147 -2.58 13.18 -13.05
C SER A 147 -2.15 12.60 -14.41
N PRO A 148 -1.34 13.33 -15.21
CA PRO A 148 -0.79 12.80 -16.46
C PRO A 148 0.20 11.64 -16.25
N TRP A 149 0.68 11.47 -15.02
CA TRP A 149 1.60 10.40 -14.64
C TRP A 149 0.88 9.08 -14.35
N LEU A 150 -0.45 9.07 -14.19
CA LEU A 150 -1.20 7.85 -13.90
C LEU A 150 -1.16 6.87 -15.07
N LYS A 151 -0.90 5.61 -14.74
CA LYS A 151 -0.93 4.45 -15.62
C LYS A 151 -1.90 3.44 -15.04
N PHE A 152 -3.05 3.30 -15.68
CA PHE A 152 -3.99 2.24 -15.37
C PHE A 152 -3.56 0.96 -16.08
N TRP A 153 -3.28 -0.09 -15.31
CA TRP A 153 -2.94 -1.40 -15.85
C TRP A 153 -4.12 -2.37 -15.68
N HIS A 154 -4.19 -3.38 -16.54
CA HIS A 154 -5.34 -4.30 -16.64
C HIS A 154 -4.89 -5.75 -16.51
N GLY A 155 -5.83 -6.63 -16.18
CA GLY A 155 -5.57 -8.06 -16.02
C GLY A 155 -5.00 -8.38 -14.65
N ASP A 156 -4.23 -9.46 -14.59
CA ASP A 156 -3.80 -10.06 -13.31
C ASP A 156 -2.35 -9.73 -12.96
N LEU A 157 -1.51 -9.41 -13.96
CA LEU A 157 -0.09 -9.17 -13.79
C LEU A 157 0.34 -7.93 -14.60
N GLU A 158 1.17 -7.08 -14.00
CA GLU A 158 1.83 -5.95 -14.67
C GLU A 158 3.32 -5.93 -14.32
N ARG A 159 4.18 -5.85 -15.33
CA ARG A 159 5.64 -5.92 -15.15
C ARG A 159 6.23 -4.51 -15.05
N LEU A 160 6.92 -4.22 -13.95
CA LEU A 160 7.64 -2.95 -13.77
C LEU A 160 9.12 -3.07 -14.13
N ALA A 161 9.73 -4.24 -13.89
CA ALA A 161 11.10 -4.58 -14.24
C ALA A 161 11.22 -6.08 -14.52
N ASP A 162 12.40 -6.55 -14.92
CA ASP A 162 12.65 -7.99 -15.15
C ASP A 162 12.40 -8.81 -13.88
N ASP A 163 12.73 -8.26 -12.71
CA ASP A 163 12.62 -8.84 -11.39
C ASP A 163 11.43 -8.31 -10.55
N VAL A 164 10.65 -7.34 -11.06
CA VAL A 164 9.53 -6.73 -10.30
C VAL A 164 8.21 -6.84 -11.04
N LEU A 165 7.22 -7.44 -10.36
CA LEU A 165 5.89 -7.70 -10.88
C LEU A 165 4.80 -7.23 -9.91
N LEU A 166 3.77 -6.58 -10.44
CA LEU A 166 2.53 -6.33 -9.73
C LEU A 166 1.55 -7.47 -9.99
N ILE A 167 0.87 -7.91 -8.93
CA ILE A 167 -0.09 -9.02 -8.97
C ILE A 167 -1.42 -8.50 -8.43
N ARG A 168 -2.48 -8.61 -9.24
CA ARG A 168 -3.85 -8.28 -8.82
C ARG A 168 -4.40 -9.42 -7.99
N CYS A 169 -4.56 -9.20 -6.70
CA CYS A 169 -5.13 -10.17 -5.76
C CYS A 169 -6.64 -9.93 -5.53
N GLY A 170 -7.10 -8.68 -5.61
CA GLY A 170 -8.49 -8.35 -5.32
C GLY A 170 -8.84 -8.43 -3.82
N GLY A 171 -10.10 -8.75 -3.50
CA GLY A 171 -10.58 -8.94 -2.13
C GLY A 171 -10.88 -7.63 -1.41
N HIS A 172 -9.86 -7.00 -0.81
CA HIS A 172 -10.01 -5.74 -0.07
C HIS A 172 -10.52 -4.61 -1.00
N PHE A 173 -9.92 -4.48 -2.17
CA PHE A 173 -10.42 -3.71 -3.31
C PHE A 173 -10.39 -4.59 -4.56
N ALA A 174 -11.20 -4.28 -5.57
CA ALA A 174 -11.27 -5.09 -6.79
C ALA A 174 -9.92 -5.09 -7.55
N GLY A 175 -9.21 -3.96 -7.51
CA GLY A 175 -7.86 -3.78 -8.02
C GLY A 175 -6.76 -4.00 -6.99
N GLY A 176 -7.07 -4.55 -5.80
CA GLY A 176 -6.11 -4.78 -4.73
C GLY A 176 -4.87 -5.51 -5.22
N THR A 177 -3.71 -4.90 -5.04
CA THR A 177 -2.44 -5.28 -5.66
C THR A 177 -1.39 -5.61 -4.62
N VAL A 178 -0.54 -6.58 -4.91
CA VAL A 178 0.72 -6.84 -4.20
C VAL A 178 1.89 -6.74 -5.19
N LEU A 179 3.09 -6.44 -4.69
CA LEU A 179 4.32 -6.42 -5.49
C LEU A 179 5.19 -7.61 -5.13
N HIS A 180 5.59 -8.38 -6.14
CA HIS A 180 6.59 -9.42 -6.04
C HIS A 180 7.93 -8.91 -6.60
N TRP A 181 9.00 -9.14 -5.84
CA TRP A 181 10.37 -8.81 -6.24
C TRP A 181 11.26 -10.05 -6.15
N ASP A 182 11.74 -10.54 -7.29
CA ASP A 182 12.67 -11.65 -7.39
C ASP A 182 14.12 -11.21 -7.15
N ASN A 183 14.45 -10.94 -5.89
CA ASN A 183 15.80 -10.60 -5.47
C ASN A 183 16.67 -11.84 -5.13
N GLY A 184 16.33 -13.00 -5.72
CA GLY A 184 17.02 -14.29 -5.53
C GLY A 184 16.44 -15.18 -4.43
N LYS A 185 15.75 -14.61 -3.43
CA LYS A 185 14.90 -15.37 -2.48
C LYS A 185 13.42 -15.01 -2.57
N GLY A 186 13.11 -13.92 -3.26
CA GLY A 186 11.77 -13.41 -3.43
C GLY A 186 11.26 -12.64 -2.21
N VAL A 187 10.66 -11.48 -2.48
CA VAL A 187 10.00 -10.62 -1.49
C VAL A 187 8.59 -10.32 -1.99
N LEU A 188 7.61 -10.37 -1.08
CA LEU A 188 6.25 -9.93 -1.34
C LEU A 188 5.91 -8.70 -0.50
N LEU A 189 5.64 -7.57 -1.15
CA LEU A 189 5.14 -6.35 -0.52
C LEU A 189 3.62 -6.28 -0.70
N THR A 190 2.89 -6.24 0.40
CA THR A 190 1.47 -6.65 0.38
C THR A 190 0.49 -5.56 0.77
N GLY A 191 0.97 -4.39 1.22
CA GLY A 191 0.12 -3.42 1.89
C GLY A 191 -0.62 -4.11 3.05
N ASP A 192 -1.94 -4.02 3.06
CA ASP A 192 -2.82 -4.84 3.91
C ASP A 192 -3.72 -5.81 3.11
N ILE A 193 -3.53 -5.95 1.79
CA ILE A 193 -4.22 -6.97 0.97
C ILE A 193 -3.95 -8.37 1.53
N ILE A 194 -2.72 -8.59 2.00
CA ILE A 194 -2.28 -9.79 2.73
C ILE A 194 -1.62 -9.33 4.03
N GLN A 195 -2.43 -9.05 5.05
CA GLN A 195 -1.94 -8.48 6.29
C GLN A 195 -1.14 -9.47 7.13
N VAL A 196 0.15 -9.22 7.32
CA VAL A 196 0.95 -9.93 8.34
C VAL A 196 0.41 -9.59 9.74
N VAL A 197 0.18 -10.61 10.56
CA VAL A 197 -0.41 -10.48 11.90
C VAL A 197 0.67 -10.41 13.00
N PRO A 198 0.34 -10.13 14.29
CA PRO A 198 1.34 -9.88 15.34
C PRO A 198 2.36 -10.96 15.64
N ASP A 199 2.11 -12.21 15.28
CA ASP A 199 3.08 -13.27 15.51
C ASP A 199 4.23 -13.29 14.49
N ALA A 200 4.17 -12.44 13.44
CA ALA A 200 5.16 -12.37 12.37
C ALA A 200 5.39 -13.74 11.67
N LYS A 201 4.40 -14.63 11.73
CA LYS A 201 4.46 -16.00 11.20
C LYS A 201 3.26 -16.34 10.33
N HIS A 202 2.21 -15.53 10.40
CA HIS A 202 0.98 -15.73 9.66
C HIS A 202 0.48 -14.43 9.05
N VAL A 203 -0.44 -14.60 8.11
CA VAL A 203 -1.21 -13.53 7.50
C VAL A 203 -2.70 -13.70 7.82
N SER A 204 -3.48 -12.66 7.54
CA SER A 204 -4.95 -12.66 7.59
C SER A 204 -5.49 -11.77 6.47
N PHE A 205 -6.80 -11.87 6.22
CA PHE A 205 -7.46 -11.23 5.09
C PHE A 205 -8.74 -10.56 5.56
N MET A 206 -8.98 -9.30 5.19
CA MET A 206 -10.22 -8.60 5.56
C MET A 206 -10.75 -7.75 4.42
N ARG A 207 -12.08 -7.69 4.31
CA ARG A 207 -12.74 -6.66 3.52
C ARG A 207 -12.49 -5.30 4.15
N SER A 208 -12.60 -5.20 5.47
CA SER A 208 -12.32 -3.98 6.23
C SER A 208 -11.58 -4.34 7.51
N TYR A 209 -10.30 -3.95 7.61
CA TYR A 209 -9.55 -4.04 8.86
C TYR A 209 -10.09 -3.14 9.97
N PRO A 210 -10.38 -1.85 9.74
CA PRO A 210 -10.84 -0.98 10.82
C PRO A 210 -12.23 -1.35 11.34
N ASN A 211 -13.11 -1.89 10.48
CA ASN A 211 -14.46 -2.32 10.87
C ASN A 211 -14.59 -3.82 11.11
N LEU A 212 -13.47 -4.56 11.06
CA LEU A 212 -13.41 -6.00 11.33
C LEU A 212 -14.36 -6.84 10.45
N ILE A 213 -14.50 -6.48 9.18
CA ILE A 213 -15.32 -7.22 8.20
C ILE A 213 -14.44 -8.26 7.48
N PRO A 214 -14.70 -9.57 7.64
CA PRO A 214 -13.89 -10.61 7.01
C PRO A 214 -14.11 -10.66 5.49
N LEU A 215 -13.16 -11.26 4.78
CA LEU A 215 -13.39 -11.76 3.42
C LEU A 215 -14.04 -13.14 3.49
N ASP A 216 -14.77 -13.49 2.44
CA ASP A 216 -15.30 -14.83 2.25
C ASP A 216 -14.21 -15.81 1.75
N GLU A 217 -14.52 -17.10 1.79
CA GLU A 217 -13.61 -18.18 1.36
C GLU A 217 -13.16 -18.04 -0.10
N SER A 218 -14.04 -17.64 -1.02
CA SER A 218 -13.72 -17.54 -2.44
C SER A 218 -12.72 -16.43 -2.70
N SER A 219 -12.88 -15.29 -2.01
CA SER A 219 -11.94 -14.17 -2.04
C SER A 219 -10.56 -14.56 -1.51
N VAL A 220 -10.49 -15.24 -0.36
CA VAL A 220 -9.21 -15.69 0.23
C VAL A 220 -8.52 -16.74 -0.65
N THR A 221 -9.29 -17.67 -1.23
CA THR A 221 -8.78 -18.68 -2.16
C THR A 221 -8.22 -18.02 -3.42
N ALA A 222 -8.89 -17.00 -3.96
CA ALA A 222 -8.41 -16.24 -5.11
C ALA A 222 -7.10 -15.50 -4.82
N ILE A 223 -7.00 -14.81 -3.67
CA ILE A 223 -5.78 -14.11 -3.25
C ILE A 223 -4.62 -15.10 -3.14
N ALA A 224 -4.83 -16.24 -2.45
CA ALA A 224 -3.78 -17.24 -2.29
C ALA A 224 -3.36 -17.87 -3.63
N GLY A 225 -4.32 -18.14 -4.51
CA GLY A 225 -4.04 -18.66 -5.85
C GLY A 225 -3.29 -17.67 -6.74
N ALA A 226 -3.52 -16.37 -6.60
CA ALA A 226 -2.87 -15.33 -7.41
C ALA A 226 -1.36 -15.26 -7.15
N VAL A 227 -0.92 -15.47 -5.91
CA VAL A 227 0.49 -15.37 -5.52
C VAL A 227 1.21 -16.73 -5.44
N ALA A 228 0.47 -17.84 -5.44
CA ALA A 228 1.03 -19.20 -5.40
C ALA A 228 2.09 -19.52 -6.48
N PRO A 229 2.01 -18.97 -7.72
CA PRO A 229 3.03 -19.23 -8.74
C PRO A 229 4.40 -18.58 -8.49
N PHE A 230 4.51 -17.68 -7.51
CA PHE A 230 5.72 -16.89 -7.27
C PHE A 230 6.43 -17.34 -6.00
N GLU A 231 7.75 -17.49 -6.07
CA GLU A 231 8.57 -17.84 -4.91
C GLU A 231 8.92 -16.57 -4.10
N PHE A 232 8.70 -16.62 -2.79
CA PHE A 232 9.07 -15.56 -1.85
C PHE A 232 9.34 -16.09 -0.44
N ASP A 233 10.52 -15.78 0.09
CA ASP A 233 10.91 -16.10 1.47
C ASP A 233 10.31 -15.08 2.45
N ALA A 234 10.24 -13.80 2.07
CA ALA A 234 9.79 -12.73 2.94
C ALA A 234 8.45 -12.10 2.50
N ILE A 235 7.64 -11.69 3.47
CA ILE A 235 6.41 -10.90 3.28
C ILE A 235 6.49 -9.65 4.15
N HIS A 236 6.40 -8.48 3.53
CA HIS A 236 6.30 -7.21 4.25
C HIS A 236 4.90 -6.62 4.09
N GLY A 237 4.26 -6.35 5.23
CA GLY A 237 3.01 -5.62 5.30
C GLY A 237 3.20 -4.13 5.53
N ALA A 238 2.07 -3.41 5.46
CA ALA A 238 1.93 -1.96 5.56
C ALA A 238 2.36 -1.29 6.87
N PHE A 239 2.61 -2.04 7.95
CA PHE A 239 2.89 -1.46 9.26
C PHE A 239 4.17 -2.00 9.88
N VAL A 240 4.83 -1.20 10.71
CA VAL A 240 6.05 -1.60 11.43
C VAL A 240 5.79 -2.85 12.27
N GLY A 241 6.74 -3.79 12.27
CA GLY A 241 6.61 -5.07 12.95
C GLY A 241 5.66 -6.07 12.29
N ARG A 242 5.12 -5.76 11.10
CA ARG A 242 4.30 -6.67 10.28
C ARG A 242 5.13 -7.25 9.14
N THR A 243 6.11 -8.07 9.50
CA THR A 243 7.02 -8.72 8.55
C THR A 243 7.12 -10.21 8.86
N ILE A 244 7.01 -11.06 7.85
CA ILE A 244 7.45 -12.46 7.89
C ILE A 244 8.81 -12.49 7.18
N GLU A 245 9.87 -12.74 7.93
CA GLU A 245 11.26 -12.68 7.41
C GLU A 245 11.64 -13.90 6.56
N ARG A 246 10.99 -15.04 6.80
CA ARG A 246 11.26 -16.34 6.15
C ARG A 246 10.01 -17.18 6.01
N ASP A 247 10.07 -18.14 5.09
CA ASP A 247 9.03 -19.15 4.89
C ASP A 247 7.70 -18.54 4.39
N GLY A 248 7.80 -17.48 3.57
CA GLY A 248 6.67 -16.68 3.08
C GLY A 248 5.59 -17.48 2.36
N ASN A 249 5.95 -18.28 1.34
CA ASN A 249 4.98 -19.11 0.63
C ASN A 249 4.17 -20.03 1.58
N ALA A 250 4.87 -20.78 2.44
CA ALA A 250 4.20 -21.67 3.39
C ALA A 250 3.43 -20.89 4.46
N ALA A 251 3.86 -19.67 4.81
CA ALA A 251 3.15 -18.78 5.72
C ALA A 251 1.81 -18.36 5.18
N LEU A 252 1.78 -18.01 3.90
CA LEU A 252 0.56 -17.66 3.23
C LEU A 252 -0.38 -18.86 3.14
N GLU A 253 0.11 -20.02 2.68
CA GLU A 253 -0.69 -21.23 2.51
C GLU A 253 -1.35 -21.67 3.83
N ARG A 254 -0.54 -21.82 4.91
CA ARG A 254 -1.06 -22.23 6.22
C ARG A 254 -2.05 -21.21 6.79
N SER A 255 -1.85 -19.93 6.50
CA SER A 255 -2.71 -18.85 6.98
C SER A 255 -4.05 -18.82 6.25
N ALA A 256 -4.06 -19.01 4.93
CA ALA A 256 -5.28 -19.10 4.13
C ALA A 256 -6.12 -20.30 4.58
N ALA A 257 -5.51 -21.49 4.72
CA ALA A 257 -6.20 -22.67 5.22
C ALA A 257 -6.74 -22.49 6.65
N ARG A 258 -5.98 -21.80 7.52
CA ARG A 258 -6.41 -21.45 8.88
C ARG A 258 -7.59 -20.49 8.88
N TYR A 259 -7.55 -19.45 8.04
CA TYR A 259 -8.59 -18.44 7.93
C TYR A 259 -9.90 -19.05 7.43
N ILE A 260 -9.86 -19.78 6.31
CA ILE A 260 -11.03 -20.42 5.70
C ILE A 260 -11.70 -21.37 6.69
N ARG A 261 -10.92 -22.19 7.40
CA ARG A 261 -11.46 -23.06 8.45
C ARG A 261 -12.18 -22.26 9.54
N ALA A 262 -11.62 -21.14 9.98
CA ALA A 262 -12.17 -20.34 11.07
C ALA A 262 -13.51 -19.67 10.69
N ILE A 263 -13.68 -19.22 9.44
CA ILE A 263 -14.93 -18.58 9.00
C ILE A 263 -16.03 -19.59 8.66
N ASN A 264 -15.68 -20.83 8.32
CA ASN A 264 -16.62 -21.87 7.93
C ASN A 264 -16.96 -22.88 9.03
N THR A 265 -16.20 -22.90 10.12
CA THR A 265 -16.37 -23.89 11.21
C THR A 265 -16.80 -23.18 12.49
N PRO A 266 -17.88 -23.62 13.16
CA PRO A 266 -18.20 -23.14 14.50
C PRO A 266 -17.04 -23.37 15.47
N PRO A 267 -16.83 -22.49 16.47
CA PRO A 267 -15.85 -22.72 17.53
C PRO A 267 -16.09 -24.08 18.20
N GLN A 268 -15.05 -24.91 18.26
CA GLN A 268 -15.07 -26.11 19.09
C GLN A 268 -14.72 -25.68 20.51
N ASN A 269 -15.72 -25.72 21.40
CA ASN A 269 -15.55 -25.51 22.85
C ASN A 269 -14.98 -26.76 23.51
#